data_AF-A0A1Z4GRM6-F1
#
_entry.id   AF-A0A1Z4GRM6-F1
#
_cell.length_a   1.000
_cell.length_b   1.000
_cell.length_c   1.000
_cell.angle_alpha   90.00
_cell.angle_beta   90.00
_cell.angle_gamma   90.00
#
_symmetry.space_group_name_H-M   'P 1'
#
loop_
_entity.id
_entity.type
_entity.pdbx_description
1 polymer ?
#
loop_
_entity_poly.entity_id
_entity_poly.type
_entity_poly.pdbx_seq_one_letter_code
_entity_poly.pdbx_strand_id
1 'polypeptide(L)' 'MMIPTQMNASQHLFLPQNTLDLDLDPDELQIIDDYCQQTGRTYSEVIQQLVQQFLALQEST' A
#
# COMPACT_ATOMS: atom_id res chain seq x y z
N MET A 1 43.36 6.23 23.05
CA MET A 1 41.97 6.72 23.09
C MET A 1 41.12 5.69 22.37
N MET A 2 40.10 5.14 23.02
CA MET A 2 39.30 4.02 22.51
C MET A 2 37.84 4.49 22.41
N ILE A 3 37.27 4.41 21.20
CA ILE A 3 35.89 4.81 20.90
C ILE A 3 35.07 3.51 20.86
N PRO A 4 34.16 3.25 21.81
CA PRO A 4 33.19 2.18 21.64
C PRO A 4 32.09 2.66 20.68
N THR A 5 32.12 2.20 19.44
CA THR A 5 31.02 2.35 18.49
C THR A 5 29.86 1.48 18.98
N GLN A 6 28.89 2.08 19.68
CA GLN A 6 27.62 1.43 19.95
C GLN A 6 26.87 1.23 18.62
N MET A 7 26.80 -0.02 18.17
CA MET A 7 25.89 -0.46 17.12
C MET A 7 24.46 -0.42 17.68
N ASN A 8 23.75 0.68 17.47
CA ASN A 8 22.31 0.74 17.70
C ASN A 8 21.60 0.66 16.34
N ALA A 9 21.34 -0.57 15.90
CA ALA A 9 20.50 -0.84 14.74
C ALA A 9 19.21 -1.54 15.21
N SER A 10 18.48 -0.89 16.12
CA SER A 10 17.07 -1.21 16.32
C SER A 10 16.29 -0.67 15.12
N GLN A 11 16.27 -1.44 14.04
CA GLN A 11 15.39 -1.25 12.89
C GLN A 11 13.96 -1.55 13.37
N HIS A 12 13.33 -0.58 14.04
CA HIS A 12 11.90 -0.61 14.27
C HIS A 12 11.24 -0.47 12.89
N LEU A 13 10.90 -1.60 12.27
CA LEU A 13 10.08 -1.67 11.09
C LEU A 13 8.66 -1.24 11.50
N PHE A 14 8.41 0.06 11.52
CA PHE A 14 7.06 0.60 11.64
C PHE A 14 6.36 0.37 10.30
N LEU A 15 5.82 -0.83 10.11
CA LEU A 15 4.76 -1.03 9.13
C LEU A 15 3.56 -0.19 9.63
N PRO A 16 3.04 0.75 8.84
CA PRO A 16 1.79 1.42 9.21
C PRO A 16 0.72 0.35 9.44
N GLN A 17 -0.03 0.48 10.54
CA GLN A 17 -0.96 -0.52 11.10
C GLN A 17 -2.14 -0.95 10.20
N ASN A 18 -2.12 -0.64 8.90
CA ASN A 18 -3.24 -0.89 7.99
C ASN A 18 -2.77 -1.44 6.63
N THR A 19 -1.90 -2.45 6.66
CA THR A 19 -1.53 -3.17 5.44
C THR A 19 -2.65 -4.15 5.10
N LEU A 20 -3.42 -3.85 4.06
CA LEU A 20 -4.46 -4.74 3.53
C LEU A 20 -3.81 -5.68 2.51
N ASP A 21 -3.71 -6.94 2.87
CA ASP A 21 -3.27 -7.99 1.94
C ASP A 21 -4.47 -8.36 1.06
N LEU A 22 -4.38 -8.02 -0.23
CA LEU A 22 -5.41 -8.28 -1.23
C LEU A 22 -4.93 -9.43 -2.11
N ASP A 23 -5.54 -10.60 -1.93
CA ASP A 23 -5.38 -11.72 -2.84
C ASP A 23 -6.21 -11.42 -4.10
N LEU A 24 -5.53 -10.93 -5.14
CA LEU A 24 -6.11 -10.59 -6.43
C LEU A 24 -5.69 -11.64 -7.44
N ASP A 25 -6.62 -12.03 -8.32
CA ASP A 25 -6.27 -12.88 -9.45
C ASP A 25 -5.25 -12.17 -10.35
N PRO A 26 -4.36 -12.92 -11.03
CA PRO A 26 -3.32 -12.33 -11.88
C PRO A 26 -3.87 -11.44 -13.00
N ASP A 27 -5.06 -11.78 -13.53
CA ASP A 27 -5.77 -10.93 -14.50
C ASP A 27 -6.22 -9.60 -13.89
N GLU A 28 -6.74 -9.60 -12.65
CA GLU A 28 -7.14 -8.38 -11.95
C GLU A 28 -5.93 -7.50 -11.61
N LEU A 29 -4.84 -8.13 -11.19
CA LEU A 29 -3.58 -7.44 -10.94
C LEU A 29 -3.06 -6.76 -12.22
N GLN A 30 -3.15 -7.44 -13.37
CA GLN A 30 -2.72 -6.89 -14.65
C GLN A 30 -3.57 -5.67 -15.07
N ILE A 31 -4.87 -5.69 -14.80
CA ILE A 31 -5.77 -4.54 -15.05
C ILE A 31 -5.35 -3.34 -14.18
N ILE A 32 -5.05 -3.58 -12.90
CA ILE A 32 -4.62 -2.53 -11.97
C ILE A 32 -3.24 -1.99 -12.38
N ASP A 33 -2.31 -2.86 -12.79
CA ASP A 33 -0.99 -2.46 -13.28
C ASP A 33 -1.11 -1.55 -14.50
N ASP A 34 -1.87 -1.97 -15.51
CA ASP A 34 -2.07 -1.20 -16.74
C ASP A 34 -2.70 0.17 -16.44
N TYR A 35 -3.68 0.21 -15.54
CA TYR A 35 -4.29 1.48 -15.10
C TYR A 35 -3.29 2.37 -14.33
N CYS A 36 -2.44 1.81 -13.47
CA CYS A 36 -1.39 2.54 -12.78
C CYS A 36 -0.38 3.11 -13.77
N GLN A 37 0.02 2.35 -14.79
CA GLN A 37 0.93 2.80 -15.84
C GLN A 37 0.32 3.92 -16.69
N GLN A 38 -0.94 3.79 -17.08
CA GLN A 38 -1.65 4.80 -17.87
C GLN A 38 -1.81 6.14 -17.12
N THR A 39 -2.07 6.08 -15.81
CA THR A 39 -2.36 7.26 -14.99
C THR A 39 -1.13 7.82 -14.28
N GLY A 40 -0.01 7.08 -14.24
CA GLY A 40 1.18 7.41 -13.47
C GLY A 40 0.95 7.38 -11.96
N ARG A 41 -0.12 6.72 -11.49
CA ARG A 41 -0.48 6.64 -10.08
C ARG A 41 0.09 5.38 -9.44
N THR A 42 0.23 5.42 -8.12
CA THR A 42 0.66 4.24 -7.36
C THR A 42 -0.50 3.29 -7.10
N TYR A 43 -0.21 1.99 -6.99
CA TYR A 43 -1.18 0.97 -6.59
C TYR A 43 -1.96 1.38 -5.34
N SER A 44 -1.28 1.91 -4.32
CA SER A 44 -1.91 2.36 -3.08
C SER A 44 -2.95 3.45 -3.31
N GLU A 45 -2.69 4.43 -4.17
CA GLU A 45 -3.65 5.48 -4.49
C GLU A 45 -4.86 4.96 -5.26
N VAL A 46 -4.64 4.07 -6.22
CA VAL A 46 -5.72 3.46 -7.02
C VAL A 46 -6.62 2.61 -6.14
N ILE A 47 -6.03 1.73 -5.31
CA ILE A 47 -6.76 0.88 -4.37
C ILE A 47 -7.50 1.74 -3.33
N GLN A 48 -6.87 2.78 -2.77
CA GLN A 48 -7.55 3.68 -1.84
C GLN A 48 -8.76 4.37 -2.46
N GLN A 49 -8.67 4.83 -3.72
CA GLN A 49 -9.80 5.44 -4.42
C GLN A 49 -10.93 4.44 -4.68
N LEU A 50 -10.61 3.20 -5.04
CA LEU A 50 -11.60 2.14 -5.23
C LEU A 50 -12.32 1.82 -3.92
N VAL A 51 -11.57 1.67 -2.82
CA VAL A 51 -12.13 1.41 -1.49
C VAL A 51 -13.03 2.56 -1.04
N GLN A 52 -12.61 3.82 -1.21
CA GLN A 52 -13.44 4.97 -0.85
C GLN A 52 -14.74 5.06 -1.67
N GLN A 53 -14.68 4.79 -2.97
CA GLN A 53 -15.89 4.73 -3.80
C GLN A 53 -16.84 3.62 -3.36
N PHE A 54 -16.30 2.44 -3.03
CA PHE A 54 -17.11 1.33 -2.52
C PHE A 54 -17.81 1.66 -1.20
N LEU A 55 -17.07 2.27 -0.25
CA LEU A 55 -17.64 2.70 1.03
C LEU A 55 -18.72 3.78 0.84
N ALA A 56 -18.48 4.77 -0.01
CA ALA A 56 -19.46 5.83 -0.30
C ALA A 56 -20.76 5.28 -0.93
N LEU A 57 -20.66 4.22 -1.74
CA LEU A 57 -21.83 3.52 -2.29
C LEU A 57 -22.62 2.76 -1.21
N GLN A 58 -21.92 2.14 -0.24
CA GLN A 58 -22.57 1.45 0.87
C GLN A 58 -23.31 2.41 1.81
N GLU A 59 -22.75 3.58 2.11
CA GLU A 59 -23.38 4.57 3.00
C GLU A 59 -24.63 5.24 2.40
N SER A 60 -24.81 5.16 1.08
CA SER A 60 -25.97 5.71 0.38
C SER A 60 -27.14 4.73 0.21
N THR A 61 -27.04 3.51 0.75
CA THR A 61 -28.08 2.46 0.70
C THR A 61 -28.66 2.21 2.08
#